data_AF-A0A023HC33-F1
#
_entry.id   AF-A0A023HC33-F1
#
_cell.length_a   1.000
_cell.length_b   1.000
_cell.length_c   1.000
_cell.angle_alpha   90.00
_cell.angle_beta   90.00
_cell.angle_gamma   90.00
#
_symmetry.space_group_name_H-M   'P 1'
#
loop_
_entity.id
_entity.type
_entity.pdbx_description
1 polymer ?
#
loop_
_entity_poly.entity_id
_entity_poly.type
_entity_poly.pdbx_seq_one_letter_code
_entity_poly.pdbx_strand_id
1 'polypeptide(L)'
;MQKQLRINFSDEKLNLDYLSFNLPSFRPHMLEVAEIFYKYGFNSLTFNLDTEKYSTIFYNKNFLHSLTFTLETDSWNKDNLSIHFKSTNSRRIYFLIKENIFSISELNCSNISVSRIDIQYIRPNQNYETNFIDFLTNLKKFFKLISLVNQLLLVRMVNQLF
;
A
#
# COMPACT_ATOMS: atom_id res chain seq x y z
N MET A 1 -7.13 -25.10 -9.51
CA MET A 1 -5.86 -24.84 -8.79
C MET A 1 -5.29 -23.51 -9.28
N GLN A 2 -5.36 -22.44 -8.47
CA GLN A 2 -4.67 -21.19 -8.79
C GLN A 2 -3.17 -21.39 -8.57
N LYS A 3 -2.38 -21.21 -9.62
CA LYS A 3 -0.91 -21.25 -9.58
C LYS A 3 -0.45 -20.09 -8.70
N GLN A 4 0.16 -20.42 -7.56
CA GLN A 4 0.66 -19.44 -6.60
C GLN A 4 1.79 -18.63 -7.25
N LEU A 5 1.54 -17.34 -7.53
CA LEU A 5 2.59 -16.43 -7.97
C LEU A 5 3.50 -16.14 -6.77
N ARG A 6 4.73 -16.67 -6.79
CA ARG A 6 5.77 -16.30 -5.84
C ARG A 6 6.14 -14.83 -6.09
N ILE A 7 5.66 -13.94 -5.23
CA ILE A 7 6.04 -12.53 -5.22
C ILE A 7 7.49 -12.45 -4.75
N ASN A 8 8.44 -12.22 -5.66
CA ASN A 8 9.85 -12.10 -5.32
C ASN A 8 10.33 -10.65 -5.50
N PHE A 9 10.61 -9.98 -4.38
CA PHE A 9 11.25 -8.67 -4.34
C PHE A 9 12.78 -8.73 -4.53
N SER A 10 13.33 -9.93 -4.79
CA SER A 10 14.78 -10.18 -4.94
C SER A 10 15.47 -9.25 -5.91
N ASP A 11 14.79 -8.86 -6.98
CA ASP A 11 15.41 -8.17 -8.10
C ASP A 11 15.74 -6.71 -7.76
N GLU A 12 15.11 -6.16 -6.72
CA GLU A 12 15.35 -4.79 -6.24
C GLU A 12 16.22 -4.75 -4.97
N LYS A 13 16.54 -5.91 -4.37
CA LYS A 13 17.21 -6.04 -3.06
C LYS A 13 16.61 -5.20 -1.93
N LEU A 14 15.39 -4.69 -2.10
CA LEU A 14 14.65 -3.90 -1.13
C LEU A 14 13.39 -4.65 -0.75
N ASN A 15 13.00 -4.57 0.52
CA ASN A 15 11.83 -5.24 1.03
C ASN A 15 10.87 -4.19 1.61
N LEU A 16 9.71 -4.01 0.97
CA LEU A 16 8.68 -3.12 1.49
C LEU A 16 8.15 -3.73 2.79
N ASP A 17 8.18 -2.96 3.88
CA ASP A 17 7.67 -3.40 5.18
C ASP A 17 6.43 -2.63 5.61
N TYR A 18 6.22 -1.45 5.05
CA TYR A 18 5.02 -0.67 5.32
C TYR A 18 4.64 0.16 4.12
N LEU A 19 3.34 0.22 3.85
CA LEU A 19 2.75 1.16 2.93
C LEU A 19 1.42 1.64 3.51
N SER A 20 1.19 2.94 3.54
CA SER A 20 -0.12 3.48 3.84
C SER A 20 -0.56 4.55 2.87
N PHE A 21 -1.86 4.58 2.62
CA PHE A 21 -2.53 5.62 1.86
C PHE A 21 -3.41 6.43 2.79
N ASN A 22 -3.52 7.73 2.51
CA ASN A 22 -4.52 8.59 3.11
C ASN A 22 -5.50 9.02 2.01
N LEU A 23 -6.79 8.80 2.25
CA LEU A 23 -7.87 9.24 1.39
C LEU A 23 -8.65 10.32 2.15
N PRO A 24 -8.47 11.61 1.80
CA PRO A 24 -9.15 12.70 2.49
C PRO A 24 -10.68 12.62 2.34
N SER A 25 -11.41 12.91 3.43
CA SER A 25 -12.89 12.91 3.47
C SER A 25 -13.56 11.60 3.02
N PHE A 26 -12.83 10.48 3.02
CA PHE A 26 -13.27 9.21 2.45
C PHE A 26 -13.76 8.20 3.49
N ARG A 27 -13.78 8.55 4.79
CA ARG A 27 -14.27 7.66 5.84
C ARG A 27 -15.69 7.13 5.60
N PRO A 28 -16.66 7.91 5.09
CA PRO A 28 -18.00 7.39 4.76
C PRO A 28 -17.97 6.25 3.72
N HIS A 29 -16.97 6.23 2.84
CA HIS A 29 -16.82 5.24 1.76
C HIS A 29 -15.93 4.05 2.14
N MET A 30 -15.61 3.88 3.42
CA MET A 30 -14.71 2.82 3.89
C MET A 30 -15.17 1.41 3.47
N LEU A 31 -16.49 1.14 3.48
CA LEU A 31 -17.02 -0.16 3.05
C LEU A 31 -16.76 -0.41 1.56
N GLU A 32 -16.99 0.59 0.70
CA GLU A 32 -16.72 0.49 -0.74
C GLU A 32 -15.23 0.23 -1.01
N VAL A 33 -14.34 0.93 -0.29
CA VAL A 33 -12.90 0.71 -0.36
C VAL A 33 -12.52 -0.69 0.11
N ALA A 34 -13.13 -1.18 1.19
CA ALA A 34 -12.91 -2.52 1.70
C ALA A 34 -13.33 -3.60 0.69
N GLU A 35 -14.46 -3.41 -0.01
CA GLU A 35 -14.94 -4.31 -1.05
C GLU A 35 -13.98 -4.39 -2.24
N ILE A 36 -13.39 -3.27 -2.65
CA ILE A 36 -12.37 -3.24 -3.71
C ILE A 36 -11.20 -4.15 -3.32
N PHE A 37 -10.61 -3.94 -2.14
CA PHE A 37 -9.46 -4.74 -1.71
C PHE A 37 -9.82 -6.21 -1.42
N TYR A 38 -11.05 -6.48 -1.02
CA TYR A 38 -11.53 -7.85 -0.84
C TYR A 38 -11.49 -8.65 -2.16
N LYS A 39 -11.79 -8.03 -3.31
CA LYS A 39 -11.62 -8.64 -4.65
C LYS A 39 -10.18 -9.05 -4.94
N TYR A 40 -9.21 -8.35 -4.34
CA TYR A 40 -7.78 -8.62 -4.49
C TYR A 40 -7.22 -9.59 -3.43
N GLY A 41 -8.07 -10.16 -2.58
CA GLY A 41 -7.68 -11.17 -1.61
C GLY A 41 -7.20 -10.60 -0.27
N PHE A 42 -7.66 -9.40 0.10
CA PHE A 42 -7.38 -8.82 1.43
C PHE A 42 -8.59 -8.96 2.35
N ASN A 43 -8.34 -9.43 3.57
CA ASN A 43 -9.23 -9.18 4.70
C ASN A 43 -9.15 -7.71 5.12
N SER A 44 -10.22 -7.17 5.68
CA SER A 44 -10.27 -5.76 6.07
C SER A 44 -10.59 -5.63 7.56
N LEU A 45 -9.72 -4.91 8.26
CA LEU A 45 -9.85 -4.62 9.67
C LEU A 45 -10.01 -3.10 9.86
N THR A 46 -10.62 -2.70 10.96
CA THR A 46 -10.50 -1.35 11.49
C THR A 46 -9.68 -1.37 12.77
N PHE A 47 -8.98 -0.27 13.05
CA PHE A 47 -8.33 0.00 14.32
C PHE A 47 -8.74 1.39 14.78
N ASN A 48 -9.43 1.48 15.92
CA ASN A 48 -9.83 2.76 16.50
C ASN A 48 -8.74 3.24 17.46
N LEU A 49 -8.17 4.43 17.21
CA LEU A 49 -7.05 4.93 18.02
C LEU A 49 -7.43 5.26 19.46
N ASP A 50 -8.63 5.79 19.69
CA ASP A 50 -9.06 6.19 21.05
C ASP A 50 -9.31 4.99 21.96
N THR A 51 -9.88 3.93 21.39
CA THR A 51 -10.28 2.73 22.14
C THR A 51 -9.25 1.61 22.04
N GLU A 52 -8.25 1.76 21.17
CA GLU A 52 -7.24 0.76 20.83
C GLU A 52 -7.82 -0.60 20.42
N LYS A 53 -9.04 -0.61 19.87
CA LYS A 53 -9.76 -1.83 19.49
C LYS A 53 -9.72 -2.10 18.00
N TYR A 54 -9.53 -3.38 17.68
CA TYR A 54 -9.71 -3.88 16.33
C TYR A 54 -11.14 -4.34 16.10
N SER A 55 -11.65 -4.15 14.89
CA SER A 55 -12.86 -4.82 14.40
C SER A 55 -12.63 -5.34 12.99
N THR A 56 -13.45 -6.28 12.57
CA THR A 56 -13.37 -6.89 11.23
C THR A 56 -14.51 -6.36 10.38
N ILE A 57 -14.21 -5.94 9.15
CA ILE A 57 -15.21 -5.58 8.12
C ILE A 57 -15.48 -6.80 7.25
N PHE A 58 -14.45 -7.27 6.55
CA PHE A 58 -14.52 -8.44 5.68
C PHE A 58 -13.49 -9.47 6.09
N TYR A 59 -13.91 -10.74 6.13
CA TYR A 59 -13.06 -11.85 6.48
C TYR A 59 -13.34 -13.08 5.64
N ASN A 60 -12.26 -13.64 5.12
CA ASN A 60 -12.20 -14.93 4.46
C ASN A 60 -10.99 -15.69 4.99
N LYS A 61 -11.23 -16.88 5.55
CA LYS A 61 -10.16 -17.75 6.09
C LYS A 61 -9.13 -18.18 5.03
N ASN A 62 -9.47 -18.10 3.74
CA ASN A 62 -8.58 -18.45 2.65
C ASN A 62 -7.68 -17.26 2.23
N PHE A 63 -7.96 -16.04 2.70
CA PHE A 63 -7.13 -14.88 2.43
C PHE A 63 -6.00 -14.79 3.44
N LEU A 64 -4.76 -14.75 2.93
CA LEU A 64 -3.53 -14.65 3.72
C LEU A 64 -3.08 -13.22 3.98
N HIS A 65 -3.76 -12.25 3.35
CA HIS A 65 -3.42 -10.84 3.42
C HIS A 65 -4.55 -10.05 4.07
N SER A 66 -4.17 -8.95 4.71
CA SER A 66 -5.10 -8.02 5.33
C SER A 66 -4.64 -6.58 5.19
N LEU A 67 -5.59 -5.67 5.26
CA LEU A 67 -5.36 -4.25 5.46
C LEU A 67 -6.06 -3.78 6.74
N THR A 68 -5.61 -2.66 7.27
CA THR A 68 -6.22 -2.01 8.42
C THR A 68 -6.59 -0.58 8.07
N PHE A 69 -7.85 -0.22 8.27
CA PHE A 69 -8.29 1.16 8.31
C PHE A 69 -8.05 1.71 9.71
N THR A 70 -7.27 2.78 9.83
CA THR A 70 -7.10 3.46 11.12
C THR A 70 -8.16 4.54 11.25
N LEU A 71 -8.88 4.53 12.37
CA LEU A 71 -9.97 5.45 12.68
C LEU A 71 -9.53 6.41 13.78
N GLU A 72 -9.40 7.68 13.40
CA GLU A 72 -9.10 8.81 14.28
C GLU A 72 -10.37 9.58 14.60
N THR A 73 -10.42 10.25 15.75
CA THR A 73 -11.56 11.11 16.13
C THR A 73 -11.19 12.58 16.22
N ASP A 74 -9.89 12.88 16.18
CA ASP A 74 -9.37 14.23 16.05
C ASP A 74 -10.04 14.99 14.90
N SER A 75 -10.53 16.19 15.18
CA SER A 75 -11.36 16.97 14.26
C SER A 75 -10.69 17.26 12.91
N TRP A 76 -9.36 17.31 12.88
CA TRP A 76 -8.57 17.57 11.67
C TRP A 76 -8.36 16.33 10.80
N ASN A 77 -8.58 15.11 11.31
CA ASN A 77 -8.35 13.85 10.58
C ASN A 77 -9.54 12.88 10.59
N LYS A 78 -10.57 13.13 11.39
CA LYS A 78 -11.69 12.20 11.64
C LYS A 78 -12.44 11.76 10.38
N ASP A 79 -12.44 12.57 9.32
CA ASP A 79 -13.17 12.27 8.09
C ASP A 79 -12.28 11.61 7.03
N ASN A 80 -10.97 11.56 7.27
CA ASN A 80 -10.01 10.90 6.39
C ASN A 80 -10.01 9.39 6.63
N LEU A 81 -9.72 8.63 5.58
CA LEU A 81 -9.57 7.19 5.64
C LEU A 81 -8.10 6.82 5.42
N SER A 82 -7.43 6.43 6.50
CA SER A 82 -6.05 5.93 6.42
C SER A 82 -6.05 4.41 6.26
N ILE A 83 -5.41 3.92 5.21
CA ILE A 83 -5.34 2.50 4.86
C ILE A 83 -3.91 2.01 5.07
N HIS A 84 -3.73 0.98 5.88
CA HIS A 84 -2.43 0.49 6.31
C HIS A 84 -2.19 -0.94 5.81
N PHE A 85 -1.06 -1.13 5.15
CA PHE A 85 -0.53 -2.42 4.73
C PHE A 85 0.80 -2.66 5.45
N LYS A 86 0.81 -3.64 6.37
CA LYS A 86 1.98 -3.99 7.17
C LYS A 86 2.68 -5.24 6.63
N SER A 87 4.01 -5.26 6.67
CA SER A 87 4.89 -6.36 6.29
C SER A 87 4.52 -7.00 4.95
N THR A 88 4.22 -8.29 4.90
CA THR A 88 3.83 -9.03 3.68
C THR A 88 2.62 -8.44 2.96
N ASN A 89 1.72 -7.73 3.65
CA ASN A 89 0.59 -7.05 3.02
C ASN A 89 1.03 -5.88 2.14
N SER A 90 2.05 -5.12 2.57
CA SER A 90 2.59 -4.01 1.78
C SER A 90 3.20 -4.52 0.47
N ARG A 91 3.93 -5.64 0.55
CA ARG A 91 4.53 -6.31 -0.61
C ARG A 91 3.47 -6.79 -1.59
N ARG A 92 2.36 -7.34 -1.07
CA ARG A 92 1.24 -7.81 -1.89
C ARG A 92 0.61 -6.65 -2.67
N ILE A 93 0.27 -5.55 -1.99
CA ILE A 93 -0.38 -4.43 -2.69
C ILE A 93 0.58 -3.77 -3.69
N TYR A 94 1.85 -3.61 -3.33
CA TYR A 94 2.86 -3.10 -4.26
C TYR A 94 2.99 -3.96 -5.51
N PHE A 95 3.04 -5.29 -5.35
CA PHE A 95 3.04 -6.22 -6.48
C PHE A 95 1.82 -6.02 -7.38
N LEU A 96 0.62 -5.90 -6.80
CA LEU A 96 -0.60 -5.68 -7.58
C LEU A 96 -0.56 -4.37 -8.37
N ILE A 97 -0.02 -3.30 -7.78
CA ILE A 97 0.18 -2.01 -8.46
C ILE A 97 1.22 -2.13 -9.58
N LYS A 98 2.39 -2.70 -9.27
CA LYS A 98 3.52 -2.82 -10.20
C LYS A 98 3.16 -3.63 -11.44
N GLU A 99 2.40 -4.71 -11.26
CA GLU A 99 1.95 -5.57 -12.35
C GLU A 99 0.69 -5.04 -13.06
N ASN A 100 0.22 -3.82 -12.74
CA ASN A 100 -1.03 -3.23 -13.25
C ASN A 100 -2.27 -4.11 -13.05
N ILE A 101 -2.28 -4.96 -12.01
CA ILE A 101 -3.42 -5.79 -11.63
C ILE A 101 -4.43 -4.95 -10.83
N PHE A 102 -3.93 -4.02 -10.02
CA PHE A 102 -4.74 -3.04 -9.28
C PHE A 102 -4.31 -1.64 -9.69
N SER A 103 -5.29 -0.78 -9.98
CA SER A 103 -5.08 0.65 -10.16
C SER A 103 -5.58 1.42 -8.94
N ILE A 104 -4.77 2.34 -8.44
CA ILE A 104 -5.17 3.27 -7.38
C ILE A 104 -6.42 4.07 -7.77
N SER A 105 -6.64 4.32 -9.07
CA SER A 105 -7.84 5.00 -9.57
C SER A 105 -9.14 4.26 -9.26
N GLU A 106 -9.11 2.94 -9.02
CA GLU A 106 -10.29 2.16 -8.62
C GLU A 106 -10.90 2.65 -7.30
N LEU A 107 -10.11 3.33 -6.46
CA LEU A 107 -10.57 3.90 -5.19
C LEU A 107 -11.46 5.13 -5.37
N ASN A 108 -11.55 5.69 -6.59
CA ASN A 108 -12.35 6.86 -6.94
C ASN A 108 -12.12 8.08 -6.03
N CYS A 109 -10.91 8.21 -5.46
CA CYS A 109 -10.52 9.32 -4.60
C CYS A 109 -9.56 10.24 -5.37
N SER A 110 -9.99 11.48 -5.62
CA SER A 110 -9.22 12.43 -6.43
C SER A 110 -7.92 12.90 -5.76
N ASN A 111 -7.87 12.88 -4.42
CA ASN A 111 -6.80 13.46 -3.62
C ASN A 111 -6.10 12.42 -2.73
N ILE A 112 -5.95 11.19 -3.22
CA ILE A 112 -5.22 10.15 -2.50
C ILE A 112 -3.74 10.49 -2.39
N SER A 113 -3.16 10.24 -1.22
CA SER A 113 -1.72 10.39 -0.99
C SER A 113 -1.13 9.15 -0.34
N VAL A 114 0.17 8.93 -0.57
CA VAL A 114 0.93 7.94 0.20
C VAL A 114 1.40 8.62 1.48
N SER A 115 0.90 8.15 2.63
CA SER A 115 1.19 8.75 3.94
C SER A 115 2.45 8.17 4.60
N ARG A 116 2.80 6.91 4.31
CA ARG A 116 4.02 6.28 4.83
C ARG A 116 4.50 5.17 3.91
N ILE A 117 5.83 5.08 3.78
CA ILE A 117 6.52 3.96 3.15
C ILE A 117 7.69 3.59 4.05
N ASP A 118 7.72 2.34 4.52
CA ASP A 118 8.89 1.79 5.20
C ASP A 118 9.54 0.75 4.29
N ILE A 119 10.83 0.94 4.02
CA ILE A 119 11.63 0.06 3.17
C ILE A 119 12.74 -0.52 4.03
N GLN A 120 12.81 -1.83 4.05
CA GLN A 120 13.85 -2.58 4.71
C GLN A 120 14.86 -3.08 3.68
N TYR A 121 16.14 -3.06 4.06
CA TYR A 121 17.20 -3.73 3.30
C TYR A 121 17.62 -4.98 4.05
N ILE A 122 17.35 -6.15 3.49
CA ILE A 122 17.87 -7.40 4.03
C ILE A 122 19.33 -7.48 3.60
N ARG A 123 20.24 -7.28 4.57
CA ARG A 123 21.68 -7.32 4.34
C ARG A 123 22.10 -8.75 3.99
N PRO A 124 22.65 -9.01 2.78
CA PRO A 124 23.12 -10.35 2.44
C PRO A 124 24.47 -10.69 3.10
N ASN A 125 25.30 -9.70 3.44
CA ASN A 125 26.66 -9.87 3.98
C ASN A 125 26.92 -9.03 5.24
N GLN A 126 27.92 -9.41 6.05
CA GLN A 126 28.35 -8.67 7.26
C GLN A 126 29.14 -7.38 6.99
N ASN A 127 29.50 -7.07 5.74
CA ASN A 127 30.33 -5.90 5.42
C ASN A 127 29.50 -4.61 5.32
N TYR A 128 29.72 -3.65 6.22
CA TYR A 128 28.78 -2.55 6.50
C TYR A 128 28.69 -1.48 5.40
N GLU A 129 29.82 -1.11 4.78
CA GLU A 129 29.87 0.05 3.88
C GLU A 129 29.23 -0.24 2.50
N THR A 130 29.55 -1.39 1.90
CA THR A 130 29.02 -1.79 0.59
C THR A 130 27.50 -1.96 0.62
N ASN A 131 26.96 -2.44 1.74
CA ASN A 131 25.52 -2.63 1.95
C ASN A 131 24.74 -1.31 1.98
N PHE A 132 25.32 -0.23 2.52
CA PHE A 132 24.63 1.07 2.62
C PHE A 132 24.59 1.79 1.27
N ILE A 133 25.68 1.74 0.50
CA ILE A 133 25.72 2.33 -0.86
C ILE A 133 24.79 1.58 -1.82
N ASP A 134 24.73 0.25 -1.73
CA ASP A 134 23.78 -0.57 -2.49
C ASP A 134 22.34 -0.23 -2.12
N PHE A 135 22.04 -0.08 -0.83
CA PHE A 135 20.73 0.36 -0.36
C PHE A 135 20.34 1.72 -0.96
N LEU A 136 21.18 2.74 -0.85
CA LEU A 136 20.91 4.07 -1.40
C LEU A 136 20.72 4.04 -2.92
N THR A 137 21.48 3.20 -3.63
CA THR A 137 21.36 3.06 -5.09
C THR A 137 20.03 2.43 -5.49
N ASN A 138 19.62 1.36 -4.82
CA ASN A 138 18.33 0.71 -5.09
C ASN A 138 17.16 1.59 -4.66
N LEU A 139 17.31 2.32 -3.55
CA LEU A 139 16.30 3.26 -3.05
C LEU A 139 16.05 4.38 -4.07
N LYS A 140 17.12 4.94 -4.68
CA LYS A 140 17.00 5.91 -5.77
C LYS A 140 16.26 5.34 -6.98
N LYS A 141 16.54 4.09 -7.36
CA LYS A 141 15.82 3.42 -8.47
C LYS A 141 14.34 3.22 -8.15
N PHE A 142 14.03 2.80 -6.93
CA PHE A 142 12.67 2.62 -6.44
C PHE A 142 11.88 3.94 -6.43
N PHE A 143 12.45 5.02 -5.91
CA PHE A 143 11.79 6.34 -5.96
C PHE A 143 11.68 6.89 -7.37
N LYS A 144 12.64 6.61 -8.25
CA LYS A 144 12.52 6.96 -9.68
C LYS A 144 11.38 6.18 -10.34
N LEU A 145 11.20 4.90 -10.01
CA LEU A 145 10.08 4.08 -10.46
C LEU A 145 8.74 4.62 -9.92
N ILE A 146 8.65 4.95 -8.63
CA ILE A 146 7.45 5.58 -8.04
C ILE A 146 7.17 6.93 -8.69
N SER A 147 8.19 7.76 -8.91
CA SER A 147 8.06 9.05 -9.57
C SER A 147 7.60 8.88 -11.02
N LEU A 148 8.07 7.87 -11.75
CA LEU A 148 7.61 7.54 -13.09
C LEU A 148 6.17 7.04 -13.08
N VAL A 149 5.79 6.22 -12.09
CA VAL A 149 4.41 5.74 -11.88
C VAL A 149 3.48 6.90 -11.55
N ASN A 150 3.92 7.85 -10.72
CA ASN A 150 3.19 9.08 -10.41
C ASN A 150 3.09 10.03 -11.62
N GLN A 151 4.14 10.12 -12.45
CA GLN A 151 4.09 10.89 -13.70
C GLN A 151 3.21 10.22 -14.76
N LEU A 152 3.21 8.89 -14.86
CA LEU A 152 2.31 8.12 -15.73
C LEU A 152 0.86 8.19 -15.26
N LEU A 153 0.62 8.23 -13.94
CA LEU A 153 -0.69 8.51 -13.35
C LEU A 153 -1.15 9.94 -13.65
N LEU A 154 -0.27 10.95 -13.52
CA LEU A 154 -0.59 12.34 -13.87
C LEU A 154 -0.87 12.51 -15.38
N VAL A 155 -0.04 11.92 -16.24
CA VAL A 155 -0.18 12.02 -17.71
C VAL A 155 -1.40 11.26 -18.22
N ARG A 156 -1.79 10.14 -17.59
CA ARG A 156 -3.04 9.45 -17.93
C ARG A 156 -4.29 10.15 -17.40
N MET A 157 -4.21 10.86 -16.28
CA MET A 157 -5.31 11.69 -15.78
C MET A 157 -5.53 12.95 -16.62
N VAL A 158 -4.47 13.57 -17.15
CA VAL A 158 -4.59 14.72 -18.06
C VAL A 158 -5.14 14.32 -19.44
N ASN A 159 -4.81 13.14 -19.94
CA ASN A 159 -5.30 12.63 -21.23
C ASN A 159 -6.74 12.06 -21.19
N GLN A 160 -7.43 12.12 -20.05
CA GLN A 160 -8.88 11.83 -19.95
C GLN A 160 -9.72 13.10 -19.71
N LEU A 161 -9.08 14.29 -19.73
CA LEU A 161 -9.73 15.59 -19.57
C LEU A 161 -9.67 16.48 -20.83
N PHE A 162 -9.31 15.89 -21.99
CA PHE A 162 -9.45 16.48 -23.32
C PHE A 162 -10.01 15.45 -24.30
#